data_AF-A0A7V9L2H2-F1
#
_entry.id   AF-A0A7V9L2H2-F1
#
_cell.length_a   1.000
_cell.length_b   1.000
_cell.length_c   1.000
_cell.angle_alpha   90.00
_cell.angle_beta   90.00
_cell.angle_gamma   90.00
#
_symmetry.space_group_name_H-M   'P 1'
#
loop_
_entity.id
_entity.type
_entity.pdbx_description
1 polymer ?
#
loop_
_entity_poly.entity_id
_entity_poly.type
_entity_poly.pdbx_seq_one_letter_code
_entity_poly.pdbx_strand_id
1 'polypeptide(L)'
;AKGAPACEKLGADVIAKLSVKDPIPQSGPKATFGATGSGRTLTVTRKASGEPVLTWQTMDPIIKVVDVYASQYEDRVAVAYTSRVMGKEQTLIVGFDLLKAGTTPVVKDPPKDPNKPADPNDPNAPKDPNTGVAPEDPKVLKAVEAARKAAKAKALAEWQKVLAIDPAHSETLVRIAAIQLAAKQQVEAIKTLETLARSSKPDAIEWLIEARFDAAFSSLRADPKFRAATGLDKKPVSTYERVMIFGGAWEQNGTSCDKAEVRMKVSRDRSFKLNVRTNCSGSIMDLPFKGKWRAEPNGITLILPNRGKATAADEAPCRFEPVGDEDSLHCDLGKGIDFVVLPTRR
;
A
#
# COMPACT_ATOMS: atom_id res chain seq x y z
N ALA A 1 -1.12 3.30 35.11
CA ALA A 1 -1.83 4.28 34.24
C ALA A 1 -2.88 3.54 33.40
N LYS A 2 -4.11 4.09 33.25
CA LYS A 2 -5.10 3.61 32.27
C LYS A 2 -5.05 4.54 31.06
N GLY A 3 -4.73 4.04 29.88
CA GLY A 3 -4.60 4.82 28.64
C GLY A 3 -3.48 4.31 27.74
N ALA A 4 -3.65 4.44 26.42
CA ALA A 4 -2.59 4.10 25.46
C ALA A 4 -1.48 5.17 25.55
N PRO A 5 -0.20 4.80 25.77
CA PRO A 5 0.88 5.77 25.78
C PRO A 5 1.02 6.43 24.40
N ALA A 6 1.19 7.76 24.38
CA ALA A 6 1.57 8.46 23.16
C ALA A 6 3.01 8.06 22.81
N CYS A 7 3.21 7.48 21.63
CA CYS A 7 4.53 7.11 21.13
C CYS A 7 4.94 8.13 20.06
N GLU A 8 6.02 8.86 20.29
CA GLU A 8 6.60 9.76 19.30
C GLU A 8 7.95 9.20 18.85
N LYS A 9 8.21 9.22 17.54
CA LYS A 9 9.54 8.89 17.01
C LYS A 9 10.41 10.13 17.14
N LEU A 10 11.36 10.07 18.07
CA LEU A 10 12.33 11.14 18.28
C LEU A 10 13.61 10.85 17.51
N GLY A 11 14.21 11.89 16.93
CA GLY A 11 15.56 11.81 16.32
C GLY A 11 16.61 11.43 17.37
N ALA A 12 17.72 10.83 16.94
CA ALA A 12 18.81 10.44 17.85
C ALA A 12 19.35 11.63 18.66
N ASP A 13 19.32 12.84 18.08
CA ASP A 13 19.70 14.09 18.73
C ASP A 13 18.71 14.53 19.82
N VAL A 14 17.40 14.31 19.61
CA VAL A 14 16.37 14.59 20.61
C VAL A 14 16.45 13.57 21.75
N ILE A 15 16.68 12.30 21.44
CA ILE A 15 16.92 11.25 22.43
C ILE A 15 18.18 11.57 23.26
N ALA A 16 19.26 12.02 22.61
CA ALA A 16 20.48 12.44 23.30
C ALA A 16 20.23 13.66 24.22
N LYS A 17 19.35 14.60 23.81
CA LYS A 17 18.94 15.76 24.61
C LYS A 17 17.98 15.43 25.75
N LEU A 18 17.26 14.30 25.69
CA LEU A 18 16.42 13.81 26.80
C LEU A 18 17.24 13.38 28.03
N SER A 19 18.55 13.63 28.03
CA SER A 19 19.45 13.63 29.20
C SER A 19 19.07 12.57 30.23
N VAL A 20 19.14 11.31 29.81
CA VAL A 20 19.53 10.28 30.75
C VAL A 20 21.03 10.51 30.94
N LYS A 21 21.44 11.35 31.90
CA LYS A 21 22.83 11.35 32.35
C LYS A 21 23.23 9.90 32.62
N ASP A 22 24.47 9.52 32.27
CA ASP A 22 25.00 8.15 32.25
C ASP A 22 24.03 7.11 32.85
N PRO A 23 23.18 6.48 32.02
CA PRO A 23 22.11 5.61 32.51
C PRO A 23 22.67 4.60 33.49
N ILE A 24 22.07 4.51 34.68
CA ILE A 24 22.53 3.57 35.70
C ILE A 24 21.93 2.21 35.34
N PRO A 25 22.74 1.20 34.94
CA PRO A 25 22.23 -0.14 34.68
C PRO A 25 21.57 -0.69 35.95
N GLN A 26 20.32 -1.15 35.82
CA GLN A 26 19.50 -1.63 36.92
C GLN A 26 19.70 -3.13 37.12
N SER A 27 20.93 -3.52 37.46
CA SER A 27 21.31 -4.90 37.74
C SER A 27 21.74 -5.12 39.19
N GLY A 28 21.67 -6.36 39.66
CA GLY A 28 22.13 -6.74 41.01
C GLY A 28 21.23 -6.26 42.17
N PRO A 29 21.67 -6.47 43.44
CA PRO A 29 20.84 -6.23 44.63
C PRO A 29 20.40 -4.78 44.84
N LYS A 30 21.13 -3.81 44.25
CA LYS A 30 20.88 -2.37 44.41
C LYS A 30 19.98 -1.77 43.32
N ALA A 31 19.50 -2.56 42.37
CA ALA A 31 18.62 -2.07 41.32
C ALA A 31 17.28 -1.56 41.90
N THR A 32 16.84 -0.38 41.50
CA THR A 32 15.54 0.16 41.90
C THR A 32 14.42 -0.43 41.03
N PHE A 33 14.70 -0.69 39.76
CA PHE A 33 13.73 -1.24 38.81
C PHE A 33 14.11 -2.65 38.35
N GLY A 34 13.08 -3.42 37.99
CA GLY A 34 13.20 -4.65 37.22
C GLY A 34 12.20 -4.65 36.07
N ALA A 35 12.43 -5.48 35.05
CA ALA A 35 11.47 -5.68 33.98
C ALA A 35 11.35 -7.15 33.61
N THR A 36 10.15 -7.55 33.24
CA THR A 36 9.84 -8.90 32.73
C THR A 36 9.09 -8.78 31.41
N GLY A 37 9.36 -9.72 30.51
CA GLY A 37 8.67 -9.84 29.22
C GLY A 37 7.95 -11.18 29.14
N SER A 38 6.68 -11.18 28.77
CA SER A 38 5.91 -12.40 28.50
C SER A 38 4.97 -12.18 27.31
N GLY A 39 5.15 -12.99 26.26
CA GLY A 39 4.45 -12.80 25.00
C GLY A 39 4.73 -11.41 24.45
N ARG A 40 3.70 -10.57 24.30
CA ARG A 40 3.84 -9.18 23.83
C ARG A 40 3.84 -8.15 24.96
N THR A 41 3.82 -8.59 26.20
CA THR A 41 3.65 -7.73 27.37
C THR A 41 4.99 -7.52 28.05
N LEU A 42 5.40 -6.25 28.16
CA LEU A 42 6.52 -5.81 28.98
C LEU A 42 5.97 -5.19 30.27
N THR A 43 6.44 -5.67 31.42
CA THR A 43 6.07 -5.14 32.73
C THR A 43 7.31 -4.64 33.44
N VAL A 44 7.31 -3.37 33.85
CA VAL A 44 8.37 -2.77 34.67
C VAL A 44 7.87 -2.68 36.11
N THR A 45 8.66 -3.14 37.06
CA THR A 45 8.34 -3.21 38.50
C THR A 45 9.36 -2.44 39.34
N ARG A 46 8.94 -1.86 40.47
CA ARG A 46 9.88 -1.42 41.50
C ARG A 46 10.40 -2.66 42.24
N LYS A 47 11.72 -2.84 42.29
CA LYS A 47 12.34 -4.04 42.88
C LYS A 47 12.09 -4.15 44.39
N ALA A 48 12.07 -3.01 45.09
CA ALA A 48 11.85 -2.99 46.53
C ALA A 48 10.44 -3.45 46.94
N SER A 49 9.40 -3.10 46.16
CA SER A 49 8.01 -3.44 46.48
C SER A 49 7.45 -4.61 45.67
N GLY A 50 8.07 -4.96 44.53
CA GLY A 50 7.53 -5.90 43.55
C GLY A 50 6.34 -5.34 42.74
N GLU A 51 5.90 -4.11 43.01
CA GLU A 51 4.72 -3.54 42.37
C GLU A 51 4.99 -3.12 40.92
N PRO A 52 4.05 -3.36 40.00
CA PRO A 52 4.16 -2.91 38.62
C PRO A 52 4.04 -1.38 38.54
N VAL A 53 5.07 -0.74 37.99
CA VAL A 53 5.09 0.69 37.70
C VAL A 53 4.35 0.98 36.39
N LEU A 54 4.61 0.15 35.37
CA LEU A 54 3.90 0.22 34.10
C LEU A 54 3.83 -1.14 33.41
N THR A 55 2.90 -1.24 32.46
CA THR A 55 2.79 -2.36 31.54
C THR A 55 2.62 -1.79 30.14
N TRP A 56 3.37 -2.34 29.18
CA TRP A 56 3.38 -1.91 27.80
C TRP A 56 3.26 -3.12 26.86
N GLN A 57 2.51 -2.98 25.77
CA GLN A 57 2.38 -4.02 24.76
C GLN A 57 3.20 -3.67 23.51
N THR A 58 4.10 -4.57 23.13
CA THR A 58 4.90 -4.45 21.91
C THR A 58 4.20 -5.12 20.71
N MET A 59 4.60 -4.70 19.51
CA MET A 59 4.10 -5.26 18.26
C MET A 59 4.55 -6.71 18.07
N ASP A 60 5.75 -7.06 18.50
CA ASP A 60 6.34 -8.39 18.28
C ASP A 60 6.60 -9.11 19.61
N PRO A 61 6.52 -10.45 19.69
CA PRO A 61 6.76 -11.17 20.94
C PRO A 61 8.15 -10.92 21.53
N ILE A 62 8.18 -10.60 22.82
CA ILE A 62 9.40 -10.45 23.62
C ILE A 62 9.97 -11.84 23.91
N ILE A 63 11.22 -12.04 23.51
CA ILE A 63 11.97 -13.27 23.79
C ILE A 63 12.57 -13.21 25.20
N LYS A 64 13.28 -12.11 25.50
CA LYS A 64 13.86 -11.83 26.82
C LYS A 64 14.08 -10.34 27.02
N VAL A 65 14.07 -9.92 28.27
CA VAL A 65 14.61 -8.62 28.68
C VAL A 65 16.13 -8.76 28.76
N VAL A 66 16.85 -7.86 28.09
CA VAL A 66 18.32 -7.83 28.06
C VAL A 66 18.83 -7.00 29.22
N ASP A 67 18.32 -5.78 29.37
CA ASP A 67 18.76 -4.87 30.40
C ASP A 67 17.68 -3.82 30.71
N VAL A 68 17.81 -3.19 31.88
CA VAL A 68 16.95 -2.10 32.34
C VAL A 68 17.85 -0.95 32.77
N TYR A 69 17.55 0.24 32.30
CA TYR A 69 18.28 1.45 32.63
C TYR A 69 17.31 2.42 33.30
N ALA A 70 17.77 3.12 34.33
CA ALA A 70 17.01 4.20 34.94
C ALA A 70 17.81 5.50 34.94
N SER A 71 17.10 6.62 34.87
CA SER A 71 17.69 7.92 35.16
C SER A 71 18.12 7.98 36.63
N GLN A 72 19.12 8.81 36.92
CA GLN A 72 19.54 9.13 38.30
C GLN A 72 18.41 9.66 39.20
N TYR A 73 17.32 10.16 38.61
CA TYR A 73 16.15 10.70 39.32
C TYR A 73 14.99 9.71 39.39
N GLU A 74 15.16 8.50 38.83
CA GLU A 74 14.15 7.44 38.77
C GLU A 74 12.81 7.87 38.13
N ASP A 75 12.85 8.94 37.34
CA ASP A 75 11.72 9.50 36.61
C ASP A 75 11.68 9.02 35.15
N ARG A 76 12.69 8.27 34.71
CA ARG A 76 12.71 7.63 33.39
C ARG A 76 13.29 6.24 33.48
N VAL A 77 12.70 5.31 32.74
CA VAL A 77 13.19 3.93 32.61
C VAL A 77 13.28 3.56 31.14
N ALA A 78 14.41 3.00 30.72
CA ALA A 78 14.54 2.37 29.42
C ALA A 78 14.73 0.86 29.58
N VAL A 79 14.07 0.08 28.74
CA VAL A 79 14.17 -1.38 28.75
C VAL A 79 14.70 -1.85 27.40
N ALA A 80 15.84 -2.52 27.42
CA ALA A 80 16.37 -3.26 26.29
C ALA A 80 15.78 -4.67 26.32
N TYR A 81 15.18 -5.13 25.22
CA TYR A 81 14.61 -6.47 25.09
C TYR A 81 14.88 -7.03 23.71
N THR A 82 15.00 -8.35 23.60
CA THR A 82 15.10 -9.00 22.28
C THR A 82 13.73 -9.40 21.79
N SER A 83 13.49 -9.18 20.51
CA SER A 83 12.31 -9.65 19.78
C SER A 83 12.72 -10.31 18.47
N ARG A 84 11.85 -11.16 17.91
CA ARG A 84 12.05 -11.72 16.58
C ARG A 84 11.37 -10.82 15.54
N VAL A 85 12.15 -9.91 14.97
CA VAL A 85 11.69 -9.05 13.89
C VAL A 85 12.15 -9.68 12.57
N MET A 86 11.19 -10.04 11.72
CA MET A 86 11.47 -10.65 10.40
C MET A 86 12.40 -11.88 10.48
N GLY A 87 12.22 -12.73 11.49
CA GLY A 87 12.99 -13.98 11.63
C GLY A 87 14.38 -13.82 12.26
N LYS A 88 14.86 -12.60 12.50
CA LYS A 88 16.13 -12.33 13.21
C LYS A 88 15.84 -11.85 14.64
N GLU A 89 16.68 -12.27 15.59
CA GLU A 89 16.66 -11.66 16.92
C GLU A 89 17.28 -10.27 16.84
N GLN A 90 16.53 -9.26 17.30
CA GLN A 90 16.97 -7.88 17.37
C GLN A 90 16.77 -7.36 18.79
N THR A 91 17.76 -6.64 19.32
CA THR A 91 17.63 -5.89 20.57
C THR A 91 16.97 -4.56 20.28
N LEU A 92 15.79 -4.34 20.85
CA LEU A 92 15.03 -3.10 20.79
C LEU A 92 15.11 -2.40 22.14
N ILE A 93 15.05 -1.08 22.13
CA ILE A 93 15.03 -0.25 23.35
C ILE A 93 13.74 0.56 23.36
N VAL A 94 13.01 0.51 24.48
CA VAL A 94 11.84 1.35 24.73
C VAL A 94 12.07 2.20 25.98
N GLY A 95 11.81 3.50 25.88
CA GLY A 95 11.93 4.45 26.99
C GLY A 95 10.55 4.87 27.51
N PHE A 96 10.46 5.05 28.83
CA PHE A 96 9.25 5.48 29.54
C PHE A 96 9.58 6.67 30.44
N ASP A 97 8.75 7.71 30.38
CA ASP A 97 8.76 8.80 31.36
C ASP A 97 7.77 8.44 32.48
N LEU A 98 8.30 8.27 33.69
CA LEU A 98 7.56 7.93 34.90
C LEU A 98 7.11 9.23 35.56
N LEU A 99 5.94 9.71 35.19
CA LEU A 99 5.33 10.90 35.81
C LEU A 99 5.38 10.77 37.34
N LYS A 100 5.91 11.79 38.02
CA LYS A 100 5.85 11.87 39.49
C LYS A 100 4.39 11.81 39.94
N ALA A 101 4.13 11.00 40.96
CA ALA A 101 2.80 10.91 41.58
C ALA A 101 2.30 12.33 41.93
N GLY A 102 1.16 12.72 41.37
CA GLY A 102 0.57 14.06 41.54
C GLY A 102 0.80 15.04 40.38
N THR A 103 1.59 14.68 39.36
CA THR A 103 1.69 15.47 38.12
C THR A 103 0.61 15.02 37.15
N THR A 104 -0.40 15.84 36.91
CA THR A 104 -1.36 15.61 35.82
C THR A 104 -0.59 15.66 34.50
N PRO A 105 -0.75 14.66 33.61
CA PRO A 105 -0.14 14.72 32.29
C PRO A 105 -0.63 16.00 31.61
N VAL A 106 0.30 16.86 31.19
CA VAL A 106 -0.02 17.94 30.25
C VAL A 106 -0.39 17.24 28.96
N VAL A 107 -1.70 17.05 28.74
CA VAL A 107 -2.24 16.71 27.44
C VAL A 107 -1.90 17.90 26.56
N LYS A 108 -0.75 17.86 25.88
CA LYS A 108 -0.55 18.73 24.74
C LYS A 108 -1.67 18.37 23.78
N ASP A 109 -2.48 19.36 23.43
CA ASP A 109 -3.47 19.18 22.37
C ASP A 109 -2.75 18.52 21.19
N PRO A 110 -3.29 17.41 20.66
CA PRO A 110 -2.68 16.76 19.52
C PRO A 110 -2.47 17.83 18.45
N PRO A 111 -1.29 17.87 17.79
CA PRO A 111 -1.09 18.72 16.63
C PRO A 111 -2.30 18.54 15.72
N LYS A 112 -2.91 19.64 15.24
CA LYS A 112 -4.00 19.57 14.26
C LYS A 112 -3.56 18.61 13.16
N ASP A 113 -4.20 17.45 13.13
CA ASP A 113 -3.85 16.37 12.21
C ASP A 113 -4.20 16.85 10.79
N PRO A 114 -3.19 17.10 9.92
CA PRO A 114 -3.47 17.48 8.53
C PRO A 114 -4.17 16.35 7.75
N ASN A 115 -4.28 15.15 8.31
CA ASN A 115 -4.86 13.96 7.70
C ASN A 115 -6.13 13.45 8.42
N LYS A 116 -6.77 14.27 9.28
CA LYS A 116 -8.11 13.94 9.79
C LYS A 116 -9.03 13.68 8.59
N PRO A 117 -9.78 12.55 8.53
CA PRO A 117 -10.68 12.26 7.42
C PRO A 117 -11.62 13.44 7.21
N ALA A 118 -11.68 13.93 5.97
CA ALA A 118 -12.61 14.99 5.59
C ALA A 118 -14.03 14.57 6.02
N ASP A 119 -14.76 15.50 6.63
CA ASP A 119 -16.20 15.33 6.81
C ASP A 119 -16.80 15.05 5.43
N PRO A 120 -17.54 13.95 5.23
CA PRO A 120 -18.14 13.63 3.93
C PRO A 120 -19.10 14.73 3.42
N ASN A 121 -19.47 15.70 4.27
CA ASN A 121 -20.26 16.88 3.91
C ASN A 121 -19.46 18.19 3.83
N ASP A 122 -18.12 18.18 3.93
CA ASP A 122 -17.30 19.40 3.78
C ASP A 122 -17.21 19.82 2.29
N PRO A 123 -17.82 20.95 1.88
CA PRO A 123 -17.78 21.41 0.50
C PRO A 123 -16.38 21.83 0.02
N ASN A 124 -15.39 21.92 0.92
CA ASN A 124 -14.01 22.32 0.64
C ASN A 124 -12.98 21.18 0.72
N ALA A 125 -13.41 19.92 0.94
CA ALA A 125 -12.49 18.79 0.94
C ALA A 125 -11.74 18.68 -0.40
N PRO A 126 -10.42 18.33 -0.42
CA PRO A 126 -9.69 18.09 -1.65
C PRO A 126 -10.37 16.96 -2.43
N LYS A 127 -11.10 17.32 -3.49
CA LYS A 127 -11.70 16.34 -4.40
C LYS A 127 -10.55 15.54 -4.99
N ASP A 128 -10.60 14.21 -4.88
CA ASP A 128 -9.68 13.34 -5.61
C ASP A 128 -9.77 13.71 -7.10
N PRO A 129 -8.70 14.25 -7.70
CA PRO A 129 -8.73 14.71 -9.09
C PRO A 129 -9.01 13.57 -10.08
N ASN A 130 -8.97 12.31 -9.63
CA ASN A 130 -9.30 11.12 -10.41
C ASN A 130 -10.74 10.59 -10.19
N THR A 131 -11.54 11.23 -9.34
CA THR A 131 -12.99 10.93 -9.22
C THR A 131 -13.87 11.79 -10.12
N GLY A 132 -13.28 12.58 -11.02
CA GLY A 132 -13.99 13.41 -12.00
C GLY A 132 -14.77 12.64 -13.07
N VAL A 133 -14.98 11.33 -12.91
CA VAL A 133 -15.96 10.60 -13.71
C VAL A 133 -17.33 11.10 -13.26
N ALA A 134 -17.98 11.92 -14.10
CA ALA A 134 -19.34 12.35 -13.87
C ALA A 134 -20.20 11.12 -13.50
N PRO A 135 -21.09 11.22 -12.50
CA PRO A 135 -21.94 10.10 -12.10
C PRO A 135 -22.60 9.49 -13.32
N GLU A 136 -22.38 8.19 -13.56
CA GLU A 136 -22.99 7.51 -14.68
C GLU A 136 -24.52 7.52 -14.53
N ASP A 137 -25.23 7.69 -15.64
CA ASP A 137 -26.69 7.59 -15.66
C ASP A 137 -27.10 6.21 -15.07
N PRO A 138 -27.96 6.16 -14.03
CA PRO A 138 -28.43 4.91 -13.45
C PRO A 138 -28.98 3.90 -14.47
N LYS A 139 -29.51 4.37 -15.61
CA LYS A 139 -29.95 3.51 -16.72
C LYS A 139 -28.79 2.79 -17.39
N VAL A 140 -27.67 3.49 -17.61
CA VAL A 140 -26.44 2.91 -18.17
C VAL A 140 -25.90 1.85 -17.22
N LEU A 141 -25.77 2.17 -15.92
CA LEU A 141 -25.31 1.23 -14.89
C LEU A 141 -26.13 -0.06 -14.87
N LYS A 142 -27.46 0.06 -14.88
CA LYS A 142 -28.36 -1.10 -14.91
C LYS A 142 -28.22 -1.92 -16.20
N ALA A 143 -28.04 -1.27 -17.33
CA ALA A 143 -27.83 -1.95 -18.61
C ALA A 143 -26.47 -2.67 -18.66
N VAL A 144 -25.41 -2.06 -18.15
CA VAL A 144 -24.07 -2.69 -18.02
C VAL A 144 -24.13 -3.91 -17.11
N GLU A 145 -24.82 -3.82 -15.97
CA GLU A 145 -24.98 -4.96 -15.06
C GLU A 145 -25.72 -6.12 -15.73
N ALA A 146 -26.78 -5.83 -16.48
CA ALA A 146 -27.52 -6.84 -17.26
C ALA A 146 -26.62 -7.47 -18.34
N ALA A 147 -25.83 -6.67 -19.05
CA ALA A 147 -24.92 -7.15 -20.09
C ALA A 147 -23.79 -8.03 -19.53
N ARG A 148 -23.22 -7.69 -18.38
CA ARG A 148 -22.20 -8.51 -17.68
C ARG A 148 -22.76 -9.86 -17.22
N LYS A 149 -24.05 -9.92 -16.86
CA LYS A 149 -24.74 -11.15 -16.40
C LYS A 149 -25.30 -11.99 -17.55
N ALA A 150 -25.30 -11.48 -18.78
CA ALA A 150 -25.87 -12.16 -19.93
C ALA A 150 -25.09 -13.43 -20.30
N ALA A 151 -25.82 -14.49 -20.66
CA ALA A 151 -25.19 -15.68 -21.24
C ALA A 151 -24.48 -15.33 -22.56
N LYS A 152 -23.41 -16.07 -22.90
CA LYS A 152 -22.57 -15.81 -24.10
C LYS A 152 -23.39 -15.59 -25.39
N ALA A 153 -24.46 -16.36 -25.60
CA ALA A 153 -25.32 -16.26 -26.77
C ALA A 153 -26.14 -14.95 -26.84
N LYS A 154 -26.38 -14.29 -25.70
CA LYS A 154 -27.14 -13.04 -25.60
C LYS A 154 -26.27 -11.82 -25.30
N ALA A 155 -25.00 -12.03 -24.96
CA ALA A 155 -24.09 -10.96 -24.53
C ALA A 155 -24.00 -9.82 -25.54
N LEU A 156 -23.89 -10.10 -26.84
CA LEU A 156 -23.81 -9.06 -27.87
C LEU A 156 -25.05 -8.15 -27.85
N ALA A 157 -26.25 -8.73 -27.79
CA ALA A 157 -27.50 -7.98 -27.80
C ALA A 157 -27.65 -7.11 -26.54
N GLU A 158 -27.23 -7.61 -25.37
CA GLU A 158 -27.27 -6.80 -24.14
C GLU A 158 -26.24 -5.66 -24.16
N TRP A 159 -25.02 -5.89 -24.65
CA TRP A 159 -24.03 -4.83 -24.83
C TRP A 159 -24.48 -3.78 -25.86
N GLN A 160 -25.17 -4.19 -26.93
CA GLN A 160 -25.77 -3.25 -27.88
C GLN A 160 -26.83 -2.34 -27.25
N LYS A 161 -27.59 -2.82 -26.26
CA LYS A 161 -28.52 -1.97 -25.50
C LYS A 161 -27.79 -0.91 -24.69
N VAL A 162 -26.58 -1.19 -24.18
CA VAL A 162 -25.75 -0.18 -23.52
C VAL A 162 -25.34 0.90 -24.52
N LEU A 163 -24.87 0.52 -25.71
CA LEU A 163 -24.52 1.49 -26.77
C LEU A 163 -25.71 2.32 -27.24
N ALA A 164 -26.93 1.78 -27.20
CA ALA A 164 -28.12 2.53 -27.54
C ALA A 164 -28.41 3.67 -26.55
N ILE A 165 -27.94 3.55 -25.29
CA ILE A 165 -28.06 4.57 -24.25
C ILE A 165 -26.83 5.50 -24.26
N ASP A 166 -25.63 4.92 -24.37
CA ASP A 166 -24.35 5.63 -24.43
C ASP A 166 -23.47 5.06 -25.57
N PRO A 167 -23.52 5.67 -26.77
CA PRO A 167 -22.77 5.20 -27.94
C PRO A 167 -21.25 5.20 -27.78
N ALA A 168 -20.71 5.93 -26.80
CA ALA A 168 -19.28 6.05 -26.54
C ALA A 168 -18.84 5.27 -25.29
N HIS A 169 -19.69 4.39 -24.75
CA HIS A 169 -19.40 3.67 -23.51
C HIS A 169 -18.16 2.76 -23.64
N SER A 170 -17.13 3.07 -22.88
CA SER A 170 -15.79 2.51 -23.05
C SER A 170 -15.72 0.99 -22.85
N GLU A 171 -16.31 0.47 -21.76
CA GLU A 171 -16.37 -0.98 -21.50
C GLU A 171 -17.05 -1.73 -22.64
N THR A 172 -18.22 -1.26 -23.04
CA THR A 172 -19.09 -1.88 -24.03
C THR A 172 -18.36 -2.05 -25.36
N LEU A 173 -17.61 -1.04 -25.80
CA LEU A 173 -16.82 -1.12 -27.02
C LEU A 173 -15.77 -2.23 -26.94
N VAL A 174 -15.03 -2.36 -25.82
CA VAL A 174 -14.07 -3.47 -25.64
C VAL A 174 -14.77 -4.83 -25.63
N ARG A 175 -15.89 -4.95 -24.92
CA ARG A 175 -16.62 -6.22 -24.80
C ARG A 175 -17.24 -6.65 -26.13
N ILE A 176 -17.78 -5.72 -26.92
CA ILE A 176 -18.26 -5.99 -28.27
C ILE A 176 -17.10 -6.41 -29.17
N ALA A 177 -15.96 -5.73 -29.13
CA ALA A 177 -14.77 -6.09 -29.91
C ALA A 177 -14.31 -7.53 -29.58
N ALA A 178 -14.30 -7.91 -28.31
CA ALA A 178 -13.94 -9.28 -27.91
C ALA A 178 -14.94 -10.32 -28.43
N ILE A 179 -16.25 -10.02 -28.42
CA ILE A 179 -17.29 -10.91 -28.97
C ILE A 179 -17.16 -11.04 -30.48
N GLN A 180 -16.96 -9.94 -31.20
CA GLN A 180 -16.73 -9.93 -32.65
C GLN A 180 -15.50 -10.77 -33.02
N LEU A 181 -14.40 -10.62 -32.29
CA LEU A 181 -13.20 -11.41 -32.50
C LEU A 181 -13.45 -12.91 -32.26
N ALA A 182 -14.18 -13.26 -31.19
CA ALA A 182 -14.59 -14.66 -30.94
C ALA A 182 -15.49 -15.23 -32.06
N ALA A 183 -16.25 -14.36 -32.74
CA ALA A 183 -17.04 -14.69 -33.92
C ALA A 183 -16.24 -14.63 -35.24
N LYS A 184 -14.90 -14.53 -35.17
CA LYS A 184 -13.97 -14.40 -36.32
C LYS A 184 -14.18 -13.13 -37.15
N GLN A 185 -14.81 -12.10 -36.59
CA GLN A 185 -15.02 -10.79 -37.21
C GLN A 185 -13.89 -9.83 -36.83
N GLN A 186 -12.64 -10.18 -37.15
CA GLN A 186 -11.44 -9.41 -36.75
C GLN A 186 -11.49 -7.95 -37.20
N VAL A 187 -11.94 -7.69 -38.43
CA VAL A 187 -12.01 -6.32 -38.98
C VAL A 187 -12.96 -5.44 -38.17
N GLU A 188 -14.15 -5.96 -37.81
CA GLU A 188 -15.12 -5.23 -37.01
C GLU A 188 -14.65 -5.04 -35.56
N ALA A 189 -13.96 -6.03 -34.98
CA ALA A 189 -13.36 -5.92 -33.65
C ALA A 189 -12.35 -4.77 -33.59
N ILE A 190 -11.45 -4.67 -34.57
CA ILE A 190 -10.47 -3.59 -34.66
C ILE A 190 -11.16 -2.24 -34.85
N LYS A 191 -12.14 -2.15 -35.75
CA LYS A 191 -12.93 -0.91 -35.98
C LYS A 191 -13.66 -0.43 -34.71
N THR A 192 -14.14 -1.36 -33.89
CA THR A 192 -14.76 -1.04 -32.60
C THR A 192 -13.72 -0.47 -31.63
N LEU A 193 -12.51 -1.05 -31.55
CA LEU A 193 -11.42 -0.50 -30.75
C LEU A 193 -10.92 0.85 -31.26
N GLU A 194 -10.90 1.08 -32.57
CA GLU A 194 -10.60 2.40 -33.15
C GLU A 194 -11.66 3.45 -32.77
N THR A 195 -12.92 3.04 -32.64
CA THR A 195 -13.99 3.92 -32.14
C THR A 195 -13.73 4.30 -30.69
N LEU A 196 -13.33 3.34 -29.86
CA LEU A 196 -12.91 3.60 -28.48
C LEU A 196 -11.68 4.53 -28.42
N ALA A 197 -10.70 4.32 -29.30
CA ALA A 197 -9.49 5.14 -29.38
C ALA A 197 -9.75 6.62 -29.73
N ARG A 198 -10.90 6.90 -30.37
CA ARG A 198 -11.38 8.26 -30.68
C ARG A 198 -12.33 8.82 -29.61
N SER A 199 -12.70 8.04 -28.60
CA SER A 199 -13.61 8.47 -27.55
C SER A 199 -12.97 9.56 -26.68
N SER A 200 -13.74 10.60 -26.35
CA SER A 200 -13.35 11.65 -25.40
C SER A 200 -13.69 11.28 -23.95
N LYS A 201 -14.25 10.10 -23.70
CA LYS A 201 -14.55 9.63 -22.36
C LYS A 201 -13.25 9.48 -21.55
N PRO A 202 -13.21 9.96 -20.30
CA PRO A 202 -11.99 9.93 -19.49
C PRO A 202 -11.49 8.51 -19.19
N ASP A 203 -12.38 7.52 -19.16
CA ASP A 203 -12.05 6.13 -18.90
C ASP A 203 -11.65 5.33 -20.17
N ALA A 204 -11.75 5.93 -21.37
CA ALA A 204 -11.47 5.23 -22.62
C ALA A 204 -10.06 4.65 -22.67
N ILE A 205 -9.07 5.39 -22.15
CA ILE A 205 -7.68 4.93 -22.10
C ILE A 205 -7.50 3.71 -21.21
N GLU A 206 -8.23 3.61 -20.10
CA GLU A 206 -8.17 2.46 -19.20
C GLU A 206 -8.64 1.18 -19.90
N TRP A 207 -9.71 1.30 -20.67
CA TRP A 207 -10.29 0.21 -21.44
C TRP A 207 -9.44 -0.19 -22.64
N LEU A 208 -8.78 0.78 -23.30
CA LEU A 208 -7.78 0.47 -24.34
C LEU A 208 -6.60 -0.30 -23.76
N ILE A 209 -6.13 0.05 -22.56
CA ILE A 209 -5.07 -0.70 -21.89
C ILE A 209 -5.53 -2.10 -21.51
N GLU A 210 -6.74 -2.26 -20.98
CA GLU A 210 -7.31 -3.59 -20.71
C GLU A 210 -7.31 -4.44 -22.00
N ALA A 211 -7.73 -3.87 -23.14
CA ALA A 211 -7.72 -4.56 -24.42
C ALA A 211 -6.32 -5.01 -24.88
N ARG A 212 -5.25 -4.26 -24.60
CA ARG A 212 -3.86 -4.66 -24.94
C ARG A 212 -3.49 -6.03 -24.34
N PHE A 213 -3.93 -6.27 -23.11
CA PHE A 213 -3.49 -7.41 -22.29
C PHE A 213 -4.56 -8.47 -22.06
N ASP A 214 -5.81 -8.22 -22.43
CA ASP A 214 -6.87 -9.23 -22.38
C ASP A 214 -6.50 -10.43 -23.28
N ALA A 215 -6.78 -11.63 -22.77
CA ALA A 215 -6.46 -12.88 -23.46
C ALA A 215 -7.25 -13.05 -24.76
N ALA A 216 -8.46 -12.48 -24.85
CA ALA A 216 -9.29 -12.52 -26.04
C ALA A 216 -8.59 -11.89 -27.26
N PHE A 217 -7.77 -10.87 -27.05
CA PHE A 217 -7.04 -10.16 -28.12
C PHE A 217 -5.60 -10.65 -28.32
N SER A 218 -5.17 -11.72 -27.63
CA SER A 218 -3.78 -12.20 -27.70
C SER A 218 -3.30 -12.48 -29.12
N SER A 219 -4.16 -13.02 -29.99
CA SER A 219 -3.84 -13.28 -31.40
C SER A 219 -3.71 -12.01 -32.26
N LEU A 220 -4.23 -10.87 -31.81
CA LEU A 220 -4.16 -9.60 -32.53
C LEU A 220 -2.95 -8.73 -32.15
N ARG A 221 -2.16 -9.11 -31.14
CA ARG A 221 -1.02 -8.28 -30.67
C ARG A 221 0.07 -8.06 -31.73
N ALA A 222 0.14 -8.93 -32.72
CA ALA A 222 1.03 -8.79 -33.88
C ALA A 222 0.40 -7.98 -35.04
N ASP A 223 -0.92 -7.74 -35.03
CA ASP A 223 -1.61 -6.98 -36.07
C ASP A 223 -1.33 -5.47 -35.91
N PRO A 224 -0.70 -4.80 -36.90
CA PRO A 224 -0.36 -3.37 -36.79
C PRO A 224 -1.57 -2.46 -36.54
N LYS A 225 -2.76 -2.80 -37.06
CA LYS A 225 -3.98 -2.00 -36.85
C LYS A 225 -4.48 -2.11 -35.42
N PHE A 226 -4.44 -3.32 -34.85
CA PHE A 226 -4.77 -3.51 -33.43
C PHE A 226 -3.80 -2.75 -32.52
N ARG A 227 -2.49 -2.81 -32.81
CA ARG A 227 -1.47 -2.08 -32.06
C ARG A 227 -1.69 -0.57 -32.12
N ALA A 228 -1.99 -0.04 -33.31
CA ALA A 228 -2.30 1.37 -33.52
C ALA A 228 -3.58 1.80 -32.78
N ALA A 229 -4.66 1.00 -32.88
CA ALA A 229 -5.94 1.27 -32.24
C ALA A 229 -5.83 1.28 -30.71
N THR A 230 -5.14 0.28 -30.13
CA THR A 230 -4.97 0.19 -28.68
C THR A 230 -3.88 1.10 -28.14
N GLY A 231 -3.01 1.64 -29.01
CA GLY A 231 -1.84 2.42 -28.61
C GLY A 231 -0.76 1.56 -27.95
N LEU A 232 -0.63 0.28 -28.33
CA LEU A 232 0.36 -0.63 -27.76
C LEU A 232 1.81 -0.15 -28.01
N ASP A 233 2.04 0.52 -29.13
CA ASP A 233 3.34 1.08 -29.52
C ASP A 233 3.58 2.52 -29.05
N LYS A 234 2.56 3.15 -28.44
CA LYS A 234 2.66 4.56 -28.02
C LYS A 234 3.39 4.64 -26.68
N LYS A 235 4.28 5.61 -26.55
CA LYS A 235 4.86 5.97 -25.25
C LYS A 235 3.71 6.39 -24.31
N PRO A 236 3.63 5.85 -23.09
CA PRO A 236 2.58 6.24 -22.15
C PRO A 236 2.67 7.73 -21.84
N VAL A 237 1.53 8.43 -21.87
CA VAL A 237 1.47 9.89 -21.62
C VAL A 237 0.95 10.23 -20.23
N SER A 238 0.12 9.37 -19.65
CA SER A 238 -0.43 9.54 -18.30
C SER A 238 0.27 8.65 -17.26
N THR A 239 0.19 9.04 -15.98
CA THR A 239 0.60 8.19 -14.86
C THR A 239 -0.08 6.81 -14.93
N TYR A 240 -1.39 6.77 -15.18
CA TYR A 240 -2.13 5.51 -15.31
C TYR A 240 -1.51 4.61 -16.37
N GLU A 241 -1.23 5.15 -17.56
CA GLU A 241 -0.64 4.36 -18.65
C GLU A 241 0.75 3.85 -18.29
N ARG A 242 1.59 4.67 -17.64
CA ARG A 242 2.91 4.23 -17.16
C ARG A 242 2.80 3.08 -16.16
N VAL A 243 1.87 3.18 -15.20
CA VAL A 243 1.60 2.14 -14.21
C VAL A 243 1.11 0.84 -14.84
N MET A 244 0.31 0.94 -15.89
CA MET A 244 -0.39 -0.18 -16.52
C MET A 244 0.26 -0.65 -17.83
N ILE A 245 1.44 -0.12 -18.20
CA ILE A 245 2.08 -0.31 -19.52
C ILE A 245 2.27 -1.78 -19.92
N PHE A 246 2.49 -2.69 -18.97
CA PHE A 246 2.52 -4.14 -19.20
C PHE A 246 1.47 -4.89 -18.38
N GLY A 247 0.22 -4.41 -18.45
CA GLY A 247 -0.91 -5.02 -17.74
C GLY A 247 -0.82 -4.88 -16.22
N GLY A 248 -0.05 -3.90 -15.75
CA GLY A 248 0.15 -3.63 -14.33
C GLY A 248 1.04 -4.63 -13.60
N ALA A 249 1.86 -5.42 -14.31
CA ALA A 249 2.81 -6.33 -13.70
C ALA A 249 4.20 -5.69 -13.55
N TRP A 250 4.75 -5.76 -12.34
CA TRP A 250 6.03 -5.20 -11.96
C TRP A 250 6.81 -6.21 -11.12
N GLU A 251 8.12 -6.29 -11.31
CA GLU A 251 8.99 -7.21 -10.59
C GLU A 251 10.37 -6.63 -10.26
N GLN A 252 10.88 -7.01 -9.10
CA GLN A 252 12.27 -6.87 -8.71
C GLN A 252 12.82 -8.29 -8.60
N ASN A 253 13.71 -8.66 -9.51
CA ASN A 253 14.38 -9.94 -9.43
C ASN A 253 15.44 -9.89 -8.32
N GLY A 254 15.28 -10.76 -7.32
CA GLY A 254 16.19 -10.88 -6.19
C GLY A 254 15.95 -12.22 -5.50
N THR A 255 17.01 -12.96 -5.18
CA THR A 255 16.90 -14.26 -4.48
C THR A 255 17.87 -14.37 -3.32
N SER A 256 18.61 -13.30 -3.01
CA SER A 256 19.59 -13.29 -1.91
C SER A 256 18.96 -12.74 -0.64
N CYS A 257 19.65 -12.95 0.49
CA CYS A 257 19.25 -12.36 1.76
C CYS A 257 19.14 -10.83 1.73
N ASP A 258 19.97 -10.20 0.91
CA ASP A 258 20.15 -8.75 0.90
C ASP A 258 19.22 -8.08 -0.11
N LYS A 259 18.62 -8.85 -1.03
CA LYS A 259 17.67 -8.36 -2.04
C LYS A 259 16.48 -9.29 -2.16
N ALA A 260 15.36 -8.87 -1.58
CA ALA A 260 14.09 -9.55 -1.73
C ALA A 260 13.64 -9.60 -3.20
N GLU A 261 13.01 -10.70 -3.57
CA GLU A 261 12.16 -10.75 -4.75
C GLU A 261 10.91 -9.92 -4.44
N VAL A 262 10.53 -9.02 -5.34
CA VAL A 262 9.28 -8.28 -5.20
C VAL A 262 8.46 -8.47 -6.44
N ARG A 263 7.21 -8.92 -6.31
CA ARG A 263 6.26 -9.00 -7.41
C ARG A 263 5.04 -8.15 -7.08
N MET A 264 4.79 -7.12 -7.88
CA MET A 264 3.64 -6.26 -7.72
C MET A 264 2.72 -6.41 -8.94
N LYS A 265 1.43 -6.58 -8.68
CA LYS A 265 0.38 -6.55 -9.69
C LYS A 265 -0.66 -5.51 -9.32
N VAL A 266 -0.75 -4.45 -10.11
CA VAL A 266 -1.80 -3.43 -10.03
C VAL A 266 -2.92 -3.76 -11.01
N SER A 267 -4.14 -3.36 -10.67
CA SER A 267 -5.35 -3.64 -11.43
C SER A 267 -6.12 -2.35 -11.74
N ARG A 268 -6.99 -2.41 -12.75
CA ARG A 268 -7.83 -1.28 -13.20
C ARG A 268 -8.73 -0.73 -12.09
N ASP A 269 -9.27 -1.60 -11.22
CA ASP A 269 -10.11 -1.24 -10.07
C ASP A 269 -9.35 -0.55 -8.92
N ARG A 270 -8.17 -0.02 -9.24
CA ARG A 270 -7.24 0.61 -8.30
C ARG A 270 -6.77 -0.31 -7.19
N SER A 271 -6.92 -1.63 -7.33
CA SER A 271 -6.35 -2.59 -6.37
C SER A 271 -4.93 -2.98 -6.75
N PHE A 272 -4.15 -3.41 -5.76
CA PHE A 272 -2.86 -4.03 -6.00
C PHE A 272 -2.67 -5.28 -5.13
N LYS A 273 -1.79 -6.16 -5.61
CA LYS A 273 -1.22 -7.28 -4.86
C LYS A 273 0.30 -7.12 -4.91
N LEU A 274 0.95 -7.15 -3.76
CA LEU A 274 2.40 -7.09 -3.63
C LEU A 274 2.84 -8.36 -2.91
N ASN A 275 3.80 -9.07 -3.47
CA ASN A 275 4.38 -10.27 -2.91
C ASN A 275 5.87 -10.00 -2.69
N VAL A 276 6.33 -10.11 -1.45
CA VAL A 276 7.74 -9.96 -1.11
C VAL A 276 8.25 -11.31 -0.67
N ARG A 277 9.21 -11.85 -1.42
CA ARG A 277 9.82 -13.15 -1.15
C ARG A 277 11.30 -12.99 -0.83
N THR A 278 11.75 -13.59 0.25
CA THR A 278 13.18 -13.65 0.61
C THR A 278 13.61 -15.09 0.80
N ASN A 279 14.89 -15.37 0.51
CA ASN A 279 15.51 -16.65 0.80
C ASN A 279 16.78 -16.39 1.60
N CYS A 280 16.75 -16.78 2.88
CA CYS A 280 17.86 -16.57 3.80
C CYS A 280 18.23 -17.85 4.53
N SER A 281 19.47 -18.30 4.34
CA SER A 281 20.01 -19.49 5.01
C SER A 281 19.11 -20.73 4.90
N GLY A 282 18.48 -20.91 3.73
CA GLY A 282 17.53 -22.01 3.47
C GLY A 282 16.11 -21.75 3.95
N SER A 283 15.85 -20.66 4.69
CA SER A 283 14.49 -20.24 5.06
C SER A 283 13.90 -19.35 3.97
N ILE A 284 12.76 -19.77 3.43
CA ILE A 284 11.98 -18.99 2.46
C ILE A 284 10.87 -18.26 3.21
N MET A 285 10.82 -16.93 3.08
CA MET A 285 9.71 -16.11 3.55
C MET A 285 8.95 -15.58 2.34
N ASP A 286 7.62 -15.63 2.41
CA ASP A 286 6.72 -15.14 1.36
C ASP A 286 5.61 -14.32 2.03
N LEU A 287 5.60 -13.01 1.79
CA LEU A 287 4.71 -12.05 2.43
C LEU A 287 3.77 -11.40 1.40
N PRO A 288 2.47 -11.78 1.38
CA PRO A 288 1.49 -11.15 0.53
C PRO A 288 0.84 -9.92 1.19
N PHE A 289 0.85 -8.82 0.47
CA PHE A 289 0.14 -7.58 0.75
C PHE A 289 -0.91 -7.31 -0.33
N LYS A 290 -2.00 -6.67 0.08
CA LYS A 290 -3.08 -6.24 -0.81
C LYS A 290 -3.50 -4.85 -0.37
N GLY A 291 -3.87 -4.00 -1.31
CA GLY A 291 -4.31 -2.65 -1.00
C GLY A 291 -4.94 -1.96 -2.19
N LYS A 292 -5.06 -0.64 -2.08
CA LYS A 292 -5.49 0.24 -3.17
C LYS A 292 -4.31 1.10 -3.63
N TRP A 293 -4.39 1.68 -4.81
CA TRP A 293 -3.38 2.62 -5.29
C TRP A 293 -4.05 3.86 -5.87
N ARG A 294 -3.40 5.00 -5.70
CA ARG A 294 -3.82 6.30 -6.24
C ARG A 294 -2.75 6.80 -7.20
N ALA A 295 -3.17 7.36 -8.34
CA ALA A 295 -2.24 7.98 -9.27
C ALA A 295 -1.80 9.35 -8.76
N GLU A 296 -0.51 9.63 -8.88
CA GLU A 296 0.11 10.92 -8.55
C GLU A 296 0.82 11.46 -9.83
N PRO A 297 1.17 12.76 -9.91
CA PRO A 297 1.79 13.32 -11.13
C PRO A 297 3.06 12.59 -11.60
N ASN A 298 3.87 12.08 -10.66
CA ASN A 298 5.16 11.45 -10.94
C ASN A 298 5.24 9.97 -10.47
N GLY A 299 4.11 9.33 -10.20
CA GLY A 299 4.11 7.97 -9.66
C GLY A 299 2.76 7.54 -9.10
N ILE A 300 2.78 6.67 -8.10
CA ILE A 300 1.56 6.22 -7.42
C ILE A 300 1.75 6.23 -5.92
N THR A 301 0.66 6.32 -5.17
CA THR A 301 0.67 6.06 -3.73
C THR A 301 -0.01 4.71 -3.49
N LEU A 302 0.70 3.75 -2.90
CA LEU A 302 0.11 2.50 -2.44
C LEU A 302 -0.54 2.72 -1.08
N ILE A 303 -1.78 2.29 -0.92
CA ILE A 303 -2.60 2.43 0.27
C ILE A 303 -2.81 1.04 0.85
N LEU A 304 -2.12 0.74 1.95
CA LEU A 304 -2.18 -0.55 2.64
C LEU A 304 -3.21 -0.51 3.77
N PRO A 305 -4.05 -1.56 3.92
CA PRO A 305 -4.99 -1.65 5.02
C PRO A 305 -4.23 -1.90 6.33
N ASN A 306 -4.51 -1.08 7.33
CA ASN A 306 -3.88 -1.16 8.64
C ASN A 306 -4.41 -2.41 9.39
N ARG A 307 -3.58 -3.46 9.53
CA ARG A 307 -3.96 -4.71 10.19
C ARG A 307 -4.00 -4.52 11.72
N GLY A 308 -5.09 -3.95 12.23
CA GLY A 308 -5.39 -3.98 13.67
C GLY A 308 -5.76 -2.66 14.31
N LYS A 309 -5.91 -1.57 13.56
CA LYS A 309 -6.43 -0.30 14.09
C LYS A 309 -7.35 0.38 13.08
N ALA A 310 -8.42 1.00 13.56
CA ALA A 310 -9.29 1.88 12.78
C ALA A 310 -8.64 3.24 12.43
N THR A 311 -7.31 3.33 12.53
CA THR A 311 -6.54 4.54 12.22
C THR A 311 -6.25 4.64 10.71
N ALA A 312 -5.75 5.80 10.28
CA ALA A 312 -5.43 6.13 8.89
C ALA A 312 -4.68 4.99 8.18
N ALA A 313 -4.95 4.78 6.89
CA ALA A 313 -4.29 3.76 6.09
C ALA A 313 -2.78 4.04 5.99
N ASP A 314 -1.96 2.99 5.89
CA ASP A 314 -0.53 3.19 5.65
C ASP A 314 -0.34 3.55 4.17
N GLU A 315 0.26 4.70 3.91
CA GLU A 315 0.56 5.17 2.56
C GLU A 315 2.04 4.97 2.26
N ALA A 316 2.32 4.43 1.07
CA ALA A 316 3.66 4.21 0.55
C ALA A 316 3.80 4.88 -0.82
N PRO A 317 4.44 6.07 -0.90
CA PRO A 317 4.65 6.74 -2.15
C PRO A 317 5.64 5.97 -3.03
N CYS A 318 5.29 5.83 -4.30
CA CYS A 318 6.11 5.27 -5.34
C CYS A 318 6.33 6.30 -6.44
N ARG A 319 7.55 6.40 -6.95
CA ARG A 319 7.95 7.36 -7.99
C ARG A 319 8.51 6.62 -9.18
N PHE A 320 8.23 7.16 -10.36
CA PHE A 320 8.87 6.66 -11.56
C PHE A 320 10.29 7.19 -11.66
N GLU A 321 11.24 6.29 -11.88
CA GLU A 321 12.64 6.62 -12.12
C GLU A 321 13.09 6.02 -13.46
N PRO A 322 13.67 6.81 -14.38
CA PRO A 322 14.08 6.31 -15.68
C PRO A 322 15.26 5.33 -15.53
N VAL A 323 15.13 4.16 -16.15
CA VAL A 323 16.16 3.12 -16.22
C VAL A 323 16.29 2.68 -17.67
N GLY A 324 17.24 3.30 -18.39
CA GLY A 324 17.42 3.05 -19.83
C GLY A 324 16.27 3.61 -20.66
N ASP A 325 15.61 2.76 -21.43
CA ASP A 325 14.42 3.06 -22.24
C ASP A 325 13.10 2.88 -21.47
N GLU A 326 13.17 2.41 -20.21
CA GLU A 326 12.01 2.10 -19.37
C GLU A 326 11.91 2.98 -18.13
N ASP A 327 10.73 2.94 -17.50
CA ASP A 327 10.53 3.46 -16.15
C ASP A 327 10.62 2.30 -15.15
N SER A 328 11.42 2.48 -14.11
CA SER A 328 11.28 1.72 -12.87
C SER A 328 10.29 2.42 -11.93
N LEU A 329 9.72 1.67 -11.00
CA LEU A 329 8.89 2.20 -9.94
C LEU A 329 9.57 1.97 -8.59
N HIS A 330 10.06 3.06 -7.99
CA HIS A 330 10.71 3.08 -6.69
C HIS A 330 9.68 3.43 -5.61
N CYS A 331 9.40 2.50 -4.70
CA CYS A 331 8.45 2.67 -3.60
C CYS A 331 9.14 2.78 -2.24
N ASP A 332 8.82 3.82 -1.46
CA ASP A 332 9.27 4.02 -0.08
C ASP A 332 8.17 3.56 0.89
N LEU A 333 8.44 2.51 1.66
CA LEU A 333 7.54 1.99 2.70
C LEU A 333 7.80 2.64 4.08
N GLY A 334 8.73 3.59 4.14
CA GLY A 334 9.20 4.25 5.35
C GLY A 334 10.22 3.41 6.14
N LYS A 335 10.88 4.08 7.10
CA LYS A 335 11.88 3.47 8.00
C LYS A 335 13.09 2.84 7.28
N GLY A 336 13.45 3.37 6.10
CA GLY A 336 14.55 2.86 5.30
C GLY A 336 14.24 1.54 4.60
N ILE A 337 12.96 1.23 4.40
CA ILE A 337 12.51 0.10 3.60
C ILE A 337 12.01 0.66 2.28
N ASP A 338 12.75 0.39 1.22
CA ASP A 338 12.38 0.71 -0.16
C ASP A 338 12.45 -0.54 -1.05
N PHE A 339 11.85 -0.45 -2.23
CA PHE A 339 12.06 -1.40 -3.31
C PHE A 339 11.92 -0.72 -4.66
N VAL A 340 12.62 -1.27 -5.66
CA VAL A 340 12.58 -0.79 -7.04
C VAL A 340 12.13 -1.93 -7.93
N VAL A 341 10.94 -1.80 -8.51
CA VAL A 341 10.41 -2.80 -9.44
C VAL A 341 10.49 -2.30 -10.87
N LEU A 342 10.80 -3.19 -11.79
CA LEU A 342 10.78 -2.97 -13.23
C LEU A 342 9.50 -3.58 -13.82
N PRO A 343 8.98 -3.07 -14.95
CA PRO A 343 7.85 -3.68 -15.62
C PRO A 343 8.14 -5.11 -16.07
N THR A 344 7.20 -6.04 -15.87
CA THR A 344 7.35 -7.42 -16.37
C THR A 344 6.94 -7.50 -17.85
N ARG A 345 7.92 -7.61 -18.77
CA ARG A 345 7.64 -7.96 -20.18
C ARG A 345 7.25 -9.44 -20.27
N ARG A 346 6.02 -9.75 -20.68
CA ARG A 346 5.53 -11.12 -20.87
C ARG A 346 5.47 -11.52 -22.34
#